data_AF-A0A382MRP6-F1
#
_entry.id   AF-A0A382MRP6-F1
#
_cell.length_a   1.000
_cell.length_b   1.000
_cell.length_c   1.000
_cell.angle_alpha   90.00
_cell.angle_beta   90.00
_cell.angle_gamma   90.00
#
_symmetry.space_group_name_H-M   'P 1'
#
loop_
_entity.id
_entity.type
_entity.pdbx_description
1 polymer ?
#
loop_
_entity_poly.entity_id
_entity_poly.type
_entity_poly.pdbx_seq_one_letter_code
_entity_poly.pdbx_strand_id
1 'polypeptide(L)' 'KDQTLVDVSFNRRINDTKISVFGRNLTDEDGFTVGYDVFAGAAWSYAMARAPKTWGIEITHEF' A
#
# COMPACT_ATOMS: atom_id res chain seq x y z
N LYS A 1 -6.10 17.75 -8.99
CA LYS A 1 -5.50 16.53 -9.59
C LYS A 1 -5.90 15.39 -8.70
N ASP A 2 -6.70 14.45 -9.20
CA ASP A 2 -7.15 13.31 -8.40
C ASP A 2 -5.98 12.36 -8.16
N GLN A 3 -5.89 11.81 -6.94
CA GLN A 3 -4.90 10.79 -6.61
C GLN A 3 -5.54 9.41 -6.79
N THR A 4 -5.05 8.65 -7.76
CA THR A 4 -5.56 7.30 -8.04
C THR A 4 -4.47 6.27 -7.74
N LEU A 5 -4.77 5.36 -6.81
CA LEU A 5 -3.91 4.24 -6.51
C LEU A 5 -4.31 3.04 -7.37
N VAL A 6 -3.33 2.50 -8.09
CA VAL A 6 -3.48 1.30 -8.91
C VAL A 6 -2.63 0.17 -8.31
N ASP A 7 -3.30 -0.90 -7.93
CA ASP A 7 -2.69 -2.10 -7.32
C ASP A 7 -3.03 -3.32 -8.18
N VAL A 8 -2.13 -4.32 -8.21
CA VAL A 8 -2.34 -5.58 -8.95
C VAL A 8 -1.90 -6.77 -8.13
N SER A 9 -2.53 -7.93 -8.36
CA SER A 9 -2.06 -9.20 -7.81
C SER A 9 -2.32 -10.36 -8.77
N PHE A 10 -1.35 -11.27 -8.84
CA PHE A 10 -1.42 -12.50 -9.61
C PHE A 10 -1.22 -13.68 -8.67
N ASN A 11 -2.16 -14.63 -8.68
CA ASN A 11 -2.16 -15.74 -7.75
C ASN A 11 -2.15 -17.06 -8.53
N ARG A 12 -1.31 -18.00 -8.12
CA ARG A 12 -1.25 -19.36 -8.64
C ARG A 12 -1.31 -20.35 -7.48
N ARG A 13 -2.30 -21.24 -7.51
CA ARG A 13 -2.38 -22.38 -6.59
C ARG A 13 -1.90 -23.65 -7.30
N ILE A 14 -1.06 -24.41 -6.61
CA ILE A 14 -0.57 -25.73 -7.01
C ILE A 14 -0.76 -26.63 -5.78
N ASN A 15 -1.77 -27.49 -5.83
CA ASN A 15 -2.20 -28.33 -4.71
C ASN A 15 -2.44 -27.48 -3.44
N ASP A 16 -1.67 -27.73 -2.39
CA ASP A 16 -1.75 -27.08 -1.08
C ASP A 16 -0.85 -25.84 -0.96
N THR A 17 -0.10 -25.53 -2.03
CA THR A 17 0.75 -24.34 -2.10
C THR A 17 0.10 -23.25 -2.95
N LYS A 18 -0.02 -22.03 -2.41
CA LYS A 18 -0.40 -20.82 -3.13
C LYS A 18 0.81 -19.89 -3.22
N ILE A 19 1.10 -19.42 -4.43
CA ILE A 19 2.10 -18.39 -4.70
C ILE A 19 1.38 -17.17 -5.24
N SER A 20 1.63 -16.01 -4.65
CA SER A 20 1.04 -14.73 -5.01
C SER A 20 2.15 -13.73 -5.32
N VAL A 21 2.06 -13.01 -6.43
CA VAL A 21 2.90 -11.85 -6.73
C VAL A 21 2.01 -10.63 -6.75
N PHE A 22 2.35 -9.61 -5.98
CA PHE A 22 1.55 -8.39 -5.86
C PHE A 22 2.38 -7.14 -6.05
N GLY A 23 1.73 -6.10 -6.59
CA GLY A 23 2.26 -4.75 -6.75
C GLY A 23 1.28 -3.74 -6.18
N ARG A 24 1.78 -2.77 -5.42
CA ARG A 24 1.00 -1.68 -4.82
C ARG A 24 1.53 -0.32 -5.24
N ASN A 25 0.64 0.66 -5.37
CA ASN A 25 0.92 2.03 -5.80
C ASN A 25 1.72 2.06 -7.12
N LEU A 26 1.25 1.35 -8.15
CA LEU A 26 1.98 1.20 -9.43
C LEU A 26 2.14 2.50 -10.21
N THR A 27 1.24 3.47 -9.96
CA THR A 27 1.30 4.83 -10.50
C THR A 27 2.30 5.72 -9.77
N ASP A 28 2.91 5.24 -8.68
CA ASP A 28 3.92 5.95 -7.89
C ASP A 28 3.42 7.31 -7.35
N GLU A 29 2.17 7.33 -6.89
CA GLU A 29 1.52 8.55 -6.44
C GLU A 29 1.96 8.88 -5.00
N ASP A 30 2.62 10.03 -4.85
CA ASP A 30 2.99 10.59 -3.56
C ASP A 30 1.78 11.20 -2.83
N GLY A 31 1.76 11.10 -1.51
CA GLY A 31 0.72 11.73 -0.70
C GLY A 31 0.83 11.38 0.77
N PHE A 32 -0.08 11.95 1.55
CA PHE A 32 -0.26 11.61 2.96
C PHE A 32 -1.57 10.86 3.14
N THR A 33 -1.57 9.80 3.95
CA THR A 33 -2.77 8.99 4.24
C THR A 33 -3.58 9.55 5.41
N VAL A 34 -2.92 10.32 6.28
CA VAL A 34 -3.50 10.93 7.48
C VAL A 34 -2.84 12.28 7.69
N GLY A 35 -3.62 13.27 8.13
CA GLY A 35 -3.12 14.59 8.55
C GLY A 35 -3.92 15.10 9.76
N TYR A 36 -3.24 15.60 10.78
CA TYR A 36 -3.86 16.22 11.96
C TYR A 36 -3.13 17.51 12.35
N ASP A 37 -3.91 18.54 12.64
CA ASP A 37 -3.41 19.76 13.25
C ASP A 37 -3.36 19.60 14.76
N VAL A 38 -2.20 19.88 15.35
CA VAL A 38 -1.99 19.75 16.79
C VAL A 38 -2.12 21.12 17.44
N PHE A 39 -3.04 21.19 18.41
CA PHE A 39 -3.41 22.36 19.21
C PHE A 39 -4.43 23.31 18.55
N ALA A 40 -5.30 23.94 19.36
CA ALA A 40 -6.34 24.86 18.91
C ALA A 40 -5.70 26.10 18.24
N GLY A 41 -5.64 26.08 16.91
CA GLY A 41 -4.92 27.06 16.09
C GLY A 41 -3.73 26.51 15.29
N ALA A 42 -3.51 25.19 15.27
CA ALA A 42 -2.48 24.47 14.51
C ALA A 42 -1.05 25.01 14.72
N ALA A 43 -0.49 24.78 15.90
CA ALA A 43 0.91 25.15 16.17
C ALA A 43 1.90 24.35 15.29
N TRP A 44 1.50 23.12 14.93
CA TRP A 44 2.17 22.25 13.98
C TRP A 44 1.19 21.17 13.50
N SER A 45 1.51 20.51 12.38
CA SER A 45 0.70 19.44 11.82
C SER A 45 1.52 18.17 11.69
N TYR A 46 0.89 17.03 11.95
CA TYR A 46 1.46 15.71 11.69
C TYR A 46 0.79 15.10 10.48
N ALA A 47 1.57 14.45 9.61
CA ALA A 47 1.03 13.65 8.52
C ALA A 47 1.81 12.35 8.35
N MET A 48 1.09 11.29 7.95
CA MET A 48 1.68 9.99 7.66
C MET A 48 1.89 9.86 6.15
N ALA A 49 3.14 9.77 5.72
CA ALA A 49 3.47 9.58 4.31
C ALA A 49 2.89 8.25 3.79
N ARG A 50 2.37 8.28 2.57
CA ARG A 50 1.90 7.08 1.87
C ARG A 50 3.08 6.15 1.58
N ALA A 51 2.82 4.85 1.62
CA ALA A 51 3.79 3.86 1.18
C ALA A 51 4.15 4.04 -0.32
N PRO A 52 5.44 3.94 -0.68
CA PRO A 52 5.87 4.06 -2.06
C PRO A 52 5.43 2.84 -2.90
N LYS A 53 5.63 2.93 -4.22
CA LYS A 53 5.47 1.80 -5.13
C LYS A 53 6.24 0.57 -4.64
N THR A 54 5.53 -0.53 -4.41
CA THR A 54 6.10 -1.73 -3.77
C THR A 54 5.70 -2.99 -4.53
N TRP A 55 6.63 -3.94 -4.63
CA TRP A 55 6.39 -5.28 -5.16
C TRP A 55 6.68 -6.32 -4.08
N GLY A 56 5.91 -7.41 -4.08
CA GLY A 56 6.09 -8.50 -3.14
C GLY A 56 5.67 -9.85 -3.67
N ILE A 57 6.21 -10.90 -3.04
CA ILE A 57 5.87 -12.30 -3.29
C ILE A 57 5.41 -12.89 -1.96
N GLU A 58 4.25 -13.55 -1.97
CA GLU A 58 3.71 -14.28 -0.83
C GLU A 58 3.58 -15.76 -1.21
N ILE A 59 4.02 -16.65 -0.31
CA ILE A 59 3.87 -18.10 -0.47
C ILE A 59 3.13 -18.60 0.77
N THR A 60 2.05 -19.35 0.56
CA THR A 60 1.27 -20.00 1.62
C THR A 60 1.21 -21.49 1.33
N HIS A 61 1.43 -22.34 2.34
CA HIS A 61 1.27 -23.79 2.23
C HIS A 61 0.33 -24.27 3.34
N GLU A 62 -0.65 -25.07 2.98
CA GLU A 62 -1.59 -25.72 3.90
C GLU A 62 -1.09 -27.15 4.17
N PHE A 63 -1.09 -27.58 5.45
CA PHE A 63 -0.61 -28.88 5.91
C PHE A 63 -1.76 -29.77 6.39
#